data_AF-A0A5K1HMI0-F1
#
_entry.id   AF-A0A5K1HMI0-F1
#
_cell.length_a   1.000
_cell.length_b   1.000
_cell.length_c   1.000
_cell.angle_alpha   90.00
_cell.angle_beta   90.00
_cell.angle_gamma   90.00
#
_symmetry.space_group_name_H-M   'P 1'
#
loop_
_entity.id
_entity.type
_entity.pdbx_description
1 polymer ?
#
loop_
_entity_poly.entity_id
_entity_poly.type
_entity_poly.pdbx_seq_one_letter_code
_entity_poly.pdbx_strand_id
1 'polypeptide(L)'
;VAHLTNEEIRNRIKMFEANMKQYKLETSKITHDSKKVDEALKDNRTKIKQNKQLPWLVSNVVEILDIEPEVDADGQMDLEEKPEDKCIVVKTSTRNTIFLPVPGLVDSAELRPGELVGVNKDSYILLEKLPAEYDSR
;
A
#
# COMPACT_ATOMS: atom_id res chain seq x y z
N VAL A 1 -41.67 22.68 -26.70
CA VAL A 1 -40.72 21.67 -27.23
C VAL A 1 -40.34 22.05 -28.65
N ALA A 2 -39.52 23.09 -28.83
CA ALA A 2 -38.92 23.48 -30.11
C ALA A 2 -37.97 24.66 -29.88
N HIS A 3 -36.70 24.41 -29.53
CA HIS A 3 -35.66 25.44 -29.48
C HIS A 3 -34.28 24.86 -29.82
N LEU A 4 -34.22 24.06 -30.88
CA LEU A 4 -32.94 23.75 -31.52
C LEU A 4 -33.14 23.79 -33.03
N THR A 5 -32.35 24.60 -33.71
CA THR A 5 -32.38 24.68 -35.17
C THR A 5 -31.85 23.38 -35.78
N ASN A 6 -32.28 23.06 -37.00
CA ASN A 6 -31.88 21.82 -37.67
C ASN A 6 -30.34 21.71 -37.82
N GLU A 7 -29.66 22.86 -37.96
CA GLU A 7 -28.20 22.93 -38.01
C GLU A 7 -27.53 22.66 -36.65
N GLU A 8 -28.06 23.20 -35.55
CA GLU A 8 -27.56 22.91 -34.21
C GLU A 8 -27.72 21.42 -33.87
N ILE A 9 -28.81 20.77 -34.28
CA ILE A 9 -29.00 19.32 -34.13
C ILE A 9 -27.91 18.56 -34.89
N ARG A 10 -27.63 18.94 -36.14
CA ARG A 10 -26.59 18.29 -36.97
C ARG A 10 -25.19 18.48 -36.39
N ASN A 11 -24.88 19.66 -35.86
CA ASN A 11 -23.59 19.91 -35.23
C ASN A 11 -23.43 19.08 -33.94
N ARG A 12 -24.50 18.97 -33.15
CA ARG A 12 -24.50 18.16 -31.92
C ARG A 12 -24.34 16.67 -32.19
N ILE A 13 -24.93 16.15 -33.28
CA ILE A 13 -24.72 14.77 -33.73
C ILE A 13 -23.24 14.53 -34.04
N LYS A 14 -22.59 15.41 -34.80
CA LYS A 14 -21.15 15.29 -35.12
C LYS A 14 -20.26 15.35 -33.87
N MET A 15 -20.58 16.24 -32.92
CA MET A 15 -19.87 16.29 -31.64
C MET A 15 -20.05 15.00 -30.83
N PHE A 16 -21.27 14.46 -30.77
CA PHE A 16 -21.52 13.19 -30.08
C PHE A 16 -20.84 12.00 -30.75
N GLU A 17 -20.77 11.94 -32.09
CA GLU A 17 -20.01 10.91 -32.80
C GLU A 17 -18.50 11.00 -32.51
N ALA A 18 -17.94 12.21 -32.49
CA ALA A 18 -16.55 12.45 -32.13
C ALA A 18 -16.26 12.02 -30.68
N ASN A 19 -17.11 12.44 -29.74
CA ASN A 19 -17.00 12.06 -28.33
C ASN A 19 -17.16 10.55 -28.15
N MET A 20 -18.10 9.90 -28.84
CA MET A 20 -18.29 8.45 -28.77
C MET A 20 -17.05 7.69 -29.26
N LYS A 21 -16.38 8.20 -30.30
CA LYS A 21 -15.11 7.65 -30.77
C LYS A 21 -13.99 7.84 -29.74
N GLN A 22 -13.90 9.02 -29.13
CA GLN A 22 -12.93 9.30 -28.08
C GLN A 22 -13.15 8.39 -26.86
N TYR A 23 -14.39 8.25 -26.39
CA TYR A 23 -14.71 7.38 -25.25
C TYR A 23 -14.43 5.90 -25.53
N LYS A 24 -14.63 5.43 -26.76
CA LYS A 24 -14.24 4.05 -27.14
C LYS A 24 -12.73 3.83 -27.05
N LEU A 25 -11.94 4.81 -27.50
CA LEU A 25 -10.47 4.75 -27.41
C LEU A 25 -10.02 4.77 -25.95
N GLU A 26 -10.58 5.66 -25.15
CA GLU A 26 -10.28 5.80 -23.73
C GLU A 26 -10.67 4.54 -22.94
N THR A 27 -11.85 3.96 -23.21
CA THR A 27 -12.27 2.68 -22.61
C THR A 27 -11.28 1.57 -22.95
N SER A 28 -10.81 1.52 -24.19
CA SER A 28 -9.83 0.52 -24.63
C SER A 28 -8.49 0.69 -23.92
N LYS A 29 -8.03 1.94 -23.76
CA LYS A 29 -6.81 2.28 -23.02
C LYS A 29 -6.93 1.89 -21.55
N ILE A 30 -7.99 2.32 -20.88
CA ILE A 30 -8.26 2.00 -19.46
C ILE A 30 -8.31 0.48 -19.26
N THR A 31 -8.94 -0.26 -20.19
CA THR A 31 -9.00 -1.73 -20.11
C THR A 31 -7.61 -2.36 -20.20
N HIS A 32 -6.72 -1.84 -21.05
CA HIS A 32 -5.35 -2.34 -21.15
C HIS A 32 -4.54 -2.00 -19.89
N ASP A 33 -4.62 -0.76 -19.41
CA ASP A 33 -3.92 -0.32 -18.20
C ASP A 33 -4.41 -1.12 -16.97
N SER A 34 -5.71 -1.35 -16.87
CA SER A 34 -6.31 -2.20 -15.81
C SER A 34 -5.78 -3.63 -15.85
N LYS A 35 -5.65 -4.24 -17.04
CA LYS A 35 -5.07 -5.58 -17.17
C LYS A 35 -3.61 -5.63 -16.74
N LYS A 36 -2.82 -4.62 -17.14
CA LYS A 36 -1.41 -4.51 -16.76
C LYS A 36 -1.24 -4.42 -15.24
N VAL A 37 -2.08 -3.62 -14.58
CA VAL A 37 -2.08 -3.50 -13.11
C VAL A 37 -2.51 -4.82 -12.44
N ASP A 38 -3.51 -5.51 -12.99
CA ASP A 38 -3.98 -6.80 -12.46
C ASP A 38 -2.91 -7.90 -12.57
N GLU A 39 -2.17 -7.96 -13.68
CA GLU A 39 -1.02 -8.86 -13.85
C GLU A 39 0.07 -8.57 -12.82
N ALA A 40 0.46 -7.31 -12.63
CA ALA A 40 1.45 -6.92 -11.62
C ALA A 40 0.98 -7.25 -10.20
N LEU A 41 -0.32 -7.09 -9.91
CA LEU A 41 -0.91 -7.41 -8.62
C LEU A 41 -0.87 -8.92 -8.35
N LYS A 42 -1.16 -9.74 -9.36
CA LYS A 42 -1.08 -11.21 -9.27
C LYS A 42 0.35 -11.69 -8.99
N ASP A 43 1.34 -11.09 -9.64
CA ASP A 43 2.75 -11.40 -9.42
C ASP A 43 3.19 -11.02 -8.00
N ASN A 44 2.84 -9.81 -7.55
CA ASN A 44 3.14 -9.35 -6.19
C ASN A 44 2.47 -10.23 -5.13
N ARG A 45 1.21 -10.61 -5.34
CA ARG A 45 0.50 -11.53 -4.44
C ARG A 45 1.18 -12.90 -4.35
N THR A 46 1.75 -13.38 -5.45
CA THR A 46 2.50 -14.65 -5.48
C THR A 46 3.81 -14.54 -4.69
N LYS A 47 4.55 -13.43 -4.86
CA LYS A 47 5.77 -13.14 -4.09
C LYS A 47 5.49 -13.03 -2.58
N ILE A 48 4.41 -12.33 -2.20
CA ILE A 48 3.97 -12.23 -0.80
C ILE A 48 3.66 -13.62 -0.25
N LYS A 49 2.95 -14.47 -1.01
CA LYS A 49 2.61 -15.83 -0.57
C LYS A 49 3.85 -16.71 -0.38
N GLN A 50 4.88 -16.56 -1.21
CA GLN A 50 6.15 -17.26 -1.04
C GLN A 50 6.88 -16.81 0.22
N ASN A 51 6.86 -15.50 0.53
CA ASN A 51 7.49 -14.95 1.73
C ASN A 51 6.70 -15.23 3.02
N LYS A 52 5.39 -15.47 2.93
CA LYS A 52 4.52 -15.90 4.05
C LYS A 52 4.57 -17.41 4.34
N GLN A 53 5.48 -18.15 3.72
CA GLN A 53 5.61 -19.58 4.04
C GLN A 53 6.15 -19.76 5.47
N LEU A 54 5.54 -20.68 6.21
CA LEU A 54 6.07 -21.12 7.50
C LEU A 54 7.44 -21.79 7.29
N PRO A 55 8.38 -21.68 8.25
CA PRO A 55 8.24 -21.10 9.58
C PRO A 55 8.65 -19.62 9.66
N TRP A 56 7.95 -18.86 10.50
CA TRP A 56 8.19 -17.45 10.80
C TRP A 56 8.35 -17.30 12.31
N LEU A 57 9.04 -16.25 12.74
CA LEU A 57 9.39 -16.02 14.14
C LEU A 57 8.29 -15.16 14.79
N VAL A 58 7.80 -15.59 15.95
CA VAL A 58 6.85 -14.80 16.73
C VAL A 58 7.60 -13.73 17.52
N SER A 59 7.11 -12.50 17.49
CA SER A 59 7.69 -11.33 18.15
C SER A 59 6.59 -10.47 18.77
N ASN A 60 6.99 -9.64 19.73
CA ASN A 60 6.12 -8.65 20.36
C ASN A 60 6.53 -7.25 19.92
N VAL A 61 5.56 -6.41 19.56
CA VAL A 61 5.81 -4.99 19.29
C VAL A 61 6.05 -4.28 20.62
N VAL A 62 7.21 -3.65 20.80
CA VAL A 62 7.54 -2.93 22.03
C VAL A 62 7.13 -1.48 21.93
N GLU A 63 7.54 -0.81 20.85
CA GLU A 63 7.36 0.61 20.66
C GLU A 63 7.23 0.95 19.18
N ILE A 64 6.47 1.99 18.89
CA ILE A 64 6.30 2.56 17.56
C ILE A 64 6.79 3.99 17.69
N LEU A 65 7.81 4.34 16.89
CA LEU A 65 8.53 5.60 16.94
C LEU A 65 8.20 6.37 15.67
N ASP A 66 7.67 7.58 15.83
CA ASP A 66 7.54 8.52 14.72
C ASP A 66 8.86 9.30 14.64
N ILE A 67 9.69 9.01 13.63
CA ILE A 67 10.92 9.77 13.39
C ILE A 67 10.56 10.96 12.50
N GLU A 68 10.57 12.15 13.07
CA GLU A 68 10.54 13.37 12.26
C GLU A 68 11.85 13.45 11.45
N PRO A 69 11.79 13.64 10.12
CA PRO A 69 13.00 13.80 9.34
C PRO A 69 13.77 15.02 9.85
N GLU A 70 15.07 14.84 10.15
CA GLU A 70 15.96 15.96 10.45
C GLU A 70 15.89 16.95 9.27
N VAL A 71 15.42 18.15 9.56
CA VAL A 71 15.47 19.28 8.63
C VAL A 71 16.94 19.71 8.53
N ASP A 72 17.69 19.10 7.61
CA ASP A 72 18.98 19.64 7.22
C ASP A 72 18.80 21.11 6.80
N ALA A 73 19.67 21.97 7.32
CA ALA A 73 19.59 23.42 7.22
C ALA A 73 19.80 23.98 5.78
N ASP A 74 19.87 23.11 4.76
CA ASP A 74 20.04 23.46 3.34
C ASP A 74 18.81 23.04 2.52
N GLY A 75 17.67 23.69 2.77
CA GLY A 75 16.86 24.37 1.76
C GLY A 75 16.33 23.64 0.51
N GLN A 76 16.46 22.32 0.36
CA GLN A 76 15.83 21.58 -0.74
C GLN A 76 15.24 20.26 -0.24
N MET A 77 14.11 20.37 0.44
CA MET A 77 13.23 19.21 0.67
C MET A 77 12.33 19.05 -0.56
N ASP A 78 12.46 17.94 -1.28
CA ASP A 78 11.35 17.44 -2.09
C ASP A 78 10.20 17.10 -1.13
N LEU A 79 9.15 17.91 -1.15
CA LEU A 79 8.00 17.80 -0.24
C LEU A 79 7.18 16.50 -0.43
N GLU A 80 7.49 15.68 -1.42
CA GLU A 80 6.76 14.44 -1.75
C GLU A 80 7.32 13.18 -1.07
N GLU A 81 8.50 13.25 -0.44
CA GLU A 81 9.15 12.11 0.20
C GLU A 81 9.33 12.34 1.71
N LYS A 82 8.26 12.77 2.37
CA LYS A 82 8.09 12.50 3.80
C LYS A 82 7.27 11.23 3.93
N PRO A 83 7.87 10.03 3.85
CA PRO A 83 7.19 8.91 4.44
C PRO A 83 7.13 9.22 5.93
N GLU A 84 5.92 9.29 6.48
CA GLU A 84 5.69 9.15 7.91
C GLU A 84 6.08 7.73 8.29
N ASP A 85 7.38 7.41 8.16
CA ASP A 85 7.92 6.07 8.36
C ASP A 85 8.02 5.86 9.86
N LYS A 86 6.89 5.44 10.42
CA LYS A 86 6.80 4.93 11.77
C LYS A 86 7.75 3.75 11.87
N CYS A 87 8.82 3.94 12.62
CA CYS A 87 9.79 2.91 12.90
C CYS A 87 9.24 2.02 14.02
N ILE A 88 9.51 0.72 13.95
CA ILE A 88 8.95 -0.24 14.91
C ILE A 88 10.08 -0.96 15.62
N VAL A 89 10.00 -0.99 16.94
CA VAL A 89 10.88 -1.82 17.77
C VAL A 89 10.16 -3.10 18.10
N VAL A 90 10.72 -4.24 17.69
CA VAL A 90 10.20 -5.57 18.00
C VAL A 90 11.12 -6.32 18.94
N LYS A 91 10.52 -7.06 19.87
CA LYS A 91 11.20 -8.02 20.72
C LYS A 91 10.90 -9.43 20.24
N THR A 92 11.91 -10.12 19.77
CA THR A 92 11.76 -11.49 19.28
C THR A 92 11.59 -12.48 20.43
N SER A 93 11.00 -13.64 20.13
CA SER A 93 10.94 -14.77 21.08
C SER A 93 12.33 -15.22 21.57
N THR A 94 13.39 -14.95 20.79
CA THR A 94 14.78 -15.20 21.16
C THR A 94 15.40 -14.13 22.06
N ARG A 95 14.59 -13.20 22.61
CA ARG A 95 15.00 -12.08 23.48
C ARG A 95 15.90 -11.04 22.80
N ASN A 96 15.90 -10.96 21.48
CA ASN A 96 16.57 -9.89 20.75
C ASN A 96 15.61 -8.70 20.60
N THR A 97 16.12 -7.48 20.72
CA THR A 97 15.36 -6.26 20.45
C THR A 97 15.89 -5.67 19.15
N ILE A 98 15.03 -5.56 18.14
CA ILE A 98 15.42 -5.19 16.78
C ILE A 98 14.62 -3.95 16.38
N PHE A 99 15.33 -2.96 15.84
CA PHE A 99 14.74 -1.75 15.28
C PHE A 99 14.49 -1.96 13.78
N LEU A 100 13.25 -1.76 13.36
CA LEU A 100 12.83 -1.83 11.97
C LEU A 100 12.53 -0.41 11.48
N PRO A 101 13.36 0.18 10.59
CA PRO A 101 13.08 1.48 10.00
C PRO A 101 11.91 1.42 9.01
N VAL A 102 11.72 0.28 8.34
CA VAL A 102 10.65 0.09 7.36
C VAL A 102 9.65 -0.92 7.92
N PRO A 103 8.40 -0.49 8.23
CA PRO A 103 7.33 -1.41 8.59
C PRO A 103 7.02 -2.30 7.37
N GLY A 104 6.87 -3.60 7.60
CA GLY A 104 6.77 -4.60 6.55
C GLY A 104 5.43 -4.59 5.79
N LEU A 105 4.74 -5.73 5.78
CA LEU A 105 3.46 -5.88 5.08
C LEU A 105 2.26 -5.36 5.89
N VAL A 106 2.47 -5.03 7.16
CA VAL A 106 1.42 -4.58 8.09
C VAL A 106 1.50 -3.07 8.24
N ASP A 107 0.34 -2.42 8.22
CA ASP A 107 0.25 -0.97 8.45
C ASP A 107 0.63 -0.61 9.89
N SER A 108 1.55 0.34 10.04
CA SER A 108 1.99 0.87 11.32
C SER A 108 0.88 1.55 12.11
N ALA A 109 -0.18 2.03 11.45
CA ALA A 109 -1.30 2.67 12.12
C ALA A 109 -2.21 1.68 12.88
N GLU A 110 -2.25 0.41 12.47
CA GLU A 110 -3.07 -0.64 13.09
C GLU A 110 -2.36 -1.36 14.25
N LEU A 111 -1.05 -1.16 14.37
CA LEU A 111 -0.22 -1.80 15.37
C LEU A 111 -0.28 -1.03 16.69
N ARG A 112 -0.28 -1.78 17.79
CA ARG A 112 -0.14 -1.23 19.14
C ARG A 112 1.02 -1.90 19.87
N PRO A 113 1.69 -1.16 20.78
CA PRO A 113 2.62 -1.76 21.74
C PRO A 113 1.96 -2.93 22.47
N GLY A 114 2.69 -4.03 22.63
CA GLY A 114 2.24 -5.27 23.27
C GLY A 114 1.56 -6.27 22.34
N GLU A 115 1.33 -5.95 21.08
CA GLU A 115 0.71 -6.88 20.13
C GLU A 115 1.69 -7.97 19.66
N LEU A 116 1.14 -9.15 19.40
CA LEU A 116 1.86 -10.27 18.83
C LEU A 116 1.90 -10.12 17.31
N VAL A 117 3.09 -10.17 16.75
CA VAL A 117 3.34 -10.07 15.31
C VAL A 117 4.28 -11.20 14.93
N GLY A 118 4.17 -11.68 13.71
CA GLY A 118 5.21 -12.57 13.21
C GLY A 118 6.08 -11.90 12.18
N VAL A 119 7.36 -12.19 12.32
CA VAL A 119 8.47 -11.60 11.58
C VAL A 119 9.19 -12.69 10.81
N ASN A 120 9.80 -12.32 9.69
CA ASN A 120 10.70 -13.22 8.97
C ASN A 120 11.96 -13.49 9.82
N LYS A 121 12.50 -14.71 9.77
CA LYS A 121 13.68 -15.10 10.55
C LYS A 121 14.97 -14.42 10.08
N ASP A 122 15.11 -14.20 8.77
CA ASP A 122 16.37 -13.73 8.18
C ASP A 122 16.37 -12.21 8.01
N SER A 123 15.25 -11.64 7.55
CA SER A 123 15.12 -10.20 7.29
C SER A 123 14.43 -9.41 8.40
N TYR A 124 13.85 -10.08 9.39
CA TYR A 124 13.07 -9.46 10.49
C TYR A 124 11.90 -8.57 10.04
N ILE A 125 11.47 -8.66 8.78
CA ILE A 125 10.33 -7.91 8.25
C ILE A 125 9.02 -8.43 8.86
N LEU A 126 8.13 -7.52 9.27
CA LEU A 126 6.77 -7.82 9.74
C LEU A 126 5.92 -8.44 8.62
N LEU A 127 5.40 -9.65 8.86
CA LEU A 127 4.60 -10.40 7.88
C LEU A 127 3.10 -10.26 8.13
N GLU A 128 2.67 -10.50 9.36
CA GLU A 128 1.28 -10.34 9.78
C GLU A 128 1.14 -10.21 11.29
N LYS A 129 0.01 -9.62 11.69
CA LYS A 129 -0.45 -9.54 13.06
C LYS A 129 -1.05 -10.87 13.48
N LEU A 130 -0.58 -11.40 14.60
CA LEU A 130 -1.09 -12.61 15.20
C LEU A 130 -2.20 -12.24 16.21
N PRO A 131 -3.24 -13.09 16.36
CA PRO A 131 -4.22 -12.91 17.41
C PRO A 131 -3.54 -12.94 18.78
N ALA A 132 -4.06 -12.15 19.72
CA ALA A 132 -3.58 -12.18 21.09
C ALA A 132 -3.75 -13.58 21.68
N GLU A 133 -2.67 -14.13 22.22
CA GLU A 133 -2.72 -15.41 22.92
C GLU A 133 -3.37 -15.17 24.29
N TYR A 134 -4.47 -15.88 24.55
CA TYR A 134 -5.07 -15.93 25.88
C TYR A 134 -4.52 -17.13 26.63
N ASP A 135 -4.01 -16.89 27.84
CA ASP A 135 -3.66 -17.97 28.75
C ASP A 135 -4.95 -18.72 29.13
N SER A 136 -4.82 -20.04 29.31
CA SER A 136 -5.89 -20.95 29.70
C SER A 136 -6.25 -20.89 31.20
N ARG A 137 -5.62 -19.98 31.95
CA ARG A 137 -5.73 -19.85 33.41
C ARG A 137 -6.82 -18.90 33.86
#